data_AF-A0A1B9AQL6-F1
#
_entry.id   AF-A0A1B9AQL6-F1
#
_cell.length_a   1.000
_cell.length_b   1.000
_cell.length_c   1.000
_cell.angle_alpha   90.00
_cell.angle_beta   90.00
_cell.angle_gamma   90.00
#
_symmetry.space_group_name_H-M   'P 1'
#
loop_
_entity.id
_entity.type
_entity.pdbx_description
1 polymer ?
#
loop_
_entity_poly.entity_id
_entity_poly.type
_entity_poly.pdbx_seq_one_letter_code
_entity_poly.pdbx_strand_id
1 'polypeptide(L)'
;MNSIMKNIISLFFEKAEHPVKPLMYAQITVWIGMGIASFPVLYTSRFYWMYLMLGTSFLLNGIENYLVKETNRRGYLIWFICALLFYLIAAEDYFFI
;
A
#
# COMPACT_ATOMS: atom_id res chain seq x y z
N MET A 1 9.27 22.49 -3.17
CA MET A 1 9.03 21.21 -2.47
C MET A 1 9.29 21.43 -0.98
N ASN A 2 8.31 21.21 -0.09
CA ASN A 2 8.49 21.50 1.35
C ASN A 2 9.58 20.62 1.98
N SER A 3 10.31 21.18 2.95
CA SER A 3 11.40 20.49 3.69
C SER A 3 10.94 19.15 4.29
N ILE A 4 9.73 19.10 4.83
CA ILE A 4 9.12 17.89 5.43
C ILE A 4 9.00 16.77 4.38
N MET A 5 8.49 17.11 3.19
CA MET A 5 8.29 16.14 2.12
C MET A 5 9.63 15.59 1.62
N LYS A 6 10.66 16.42 1.57
CA LYS A 6 12.02 15.99 1.21
C LYS A 6 12.58 14.98 2.23
N ASN A 7 12.38 15.21 3.53
CA ASN A 7 12.82 14.27 4.58
C ASN A 7 12.07 12.92 4.53
N ILE A 8 10.76 12.91 4.23
CA ILE A 8 10.00 11.67 4.10
C ILE A 8 10.46 10.87 2.89
N ILE A 9 10.71 11.55 1.76
CA ILE A 9 11.26 10.94 0.55
C ILE A 9 12.64 10.32 0.84
N SER A 10 13.51 11.05 1.53
CA SER A 10 14.85 10.55 1.85
C SER A 10 14.84 9.34 2.78
N LEU A 11 13.94 9.34 3.77
CA LEU A 11 13.79 8.24 4.72
C LEU A 11 13.25 6.96 4.08
N PHE A 12 12.21 7.06 3.25
CA PHE A 12 11.50 5.86 2.78
C PHE A 12 11.87 5.41 1.36
N PHE A 13 12.41 6.32 0.54
CA PHE A 13 12.46 6.14 -0.92
C PHE A 13 13.85 6.37 -1.54
N GLU A 14 14.70 7.22 -0.96
CA GLU A 14 16.09 7.37 -1.40
C GLU A 14 16.91 6.12 -1.07
N LYS A 15 17.90 5.84 -1.92
CA LYS A 15 18.96 4.88 -1.62
C LYS A 15 19.83 5.49 -0.49
N ALA A 16 19.37 5.38 0.75
CA ALA A 16 20.34 5.27 1.84
C ALA A 16 21.24 4.06 1.51
N GLU A 17 22.50 4.04 1.93
CA GLU A 17 23.51 3.00 1.62
C GLU A 17 23.11 1.54 1.95
N HIS A 18 21.89 1.34 2.45
CA HIS A 18 21.27 0.06 2.70
C HIS A 18 20.77 -0.62 1.41
N PRO A 19 20.93 -1.95 1.30
CA PRO A 19 20.45 -2.72 0.15
C PRO A 19 18.92 -2.78 0.03
N VAL A 20 18.19 -2.39 1.10
CA VAL A 20 16.73 -2.49 1.19
C VAL A 20 16.13 -1.16 1.58
N LYS A 21 15.13 -0.69 0.80
CA LYS A 21 14.43 0.57 1.05
C LYS A 21 13.38 0.40 2.15
N PRO A 22 13.16 1.38 3.05
CA PRO A 22 12.12 1.27 4.08
C PRO A 22 10.70 1.08 3.55
N LEU A 23 10.40 1.58 2.35
CA LEU A 23 9.16 1.24 1.64
C LEU A 23 8.97 -0.27 1.41
N MET A 24 10.06 -0.98 1.11
CA MET A 24 10.02 -2.42 0.87
C MET A 24 9.65 -3.18 2.15
N TYR A 25 10.14 -2.73 3.32
CA TYR A 25 9.70 -3.26 4.60
C TYR A 25 8.21 -3.00 4.83
N ALA A 26 7.71 -1.79 4.53
CA ALA A 26 6.29 -1.48 4.65
C ALA A 26 5.43 -2.38 3.74
N GLN A 27 5.84 -2.60 2.49
CA GLN A 27 5.18 -3.54 1.58
C GLN A 27 5.17 -4.96 2.15
N ILE A 28 6.33 -5.48 2.60
CA ILE A 28 6.43 -6.82 3.19
C ILE A 28 5.52 -6.96 4.41
N THR A 29 5.49 -5.97 5.30
CA THR A 29 4.61 -5.96 6.48
C THR A 29 3.14 -6.03 6.08
N VAL A 30 2.72 -5.29 5.03
CA VAL A 30 1.35 -5.35 4.51
C VAL A 30 1.02 -6.74 3.95
N TRP A 31 1.94 -7.38 3.22
CA TRP A 31 1.73 -8.74 2.70
C TRP A 31 1.62 -9.80 3.80
N ILE A 32 2.47 -9.72 4.83
CA ILE A 32 2.37 -10.59 6.02
C ILE A 32 1.04 -10.33 6.74
N GLY A 33 0.69 -9.06 6.94
CA GLY A 33 -0.58 -8.64 7.54
C GLY A 33 -1.79 -9.17 6.79
N MET A 34 -1.75 -9.20 5.45
CA MET A 34 -2.79 -9.78 4.61
C MET A 34 -2.93 -11.31 4.85
N GLY A 35 -1.81 -12.02 4.98
CA GLY A 35 -1.83 -13.45 5.32
C GLY A 35 -2.46 -13.72 6.69
N ILE A 36 -2.17 -12.89 7.69
CA ILE A 36 -2.80 -12.99 9.01
C ILE A 36 -4.28 -12.61 8.94
N ALA A 37 -4.63 -11.57 8.18
CA ALA A 37 -6.01 -11.13 7.97
C ALA A 37 -6.88 -12.16 7.24
N SER A 38 -6.28 -13.17 6.60
CA SER A 38 -7.01 -14.30 6.02
C SER A 38 -7.54 -15.30 7.06
N PHE A 39 -7.00 -15.34 8.29
CA PHE A 39 -7.50 -16.23 9.33
C PHE A 39 -8.91 -15.89 9.80
N PRO A 40 -9.25 -14.63 10.13
CA PRO A 40 -10.61 -14.23 10.49
C PRO A 40 -11.66 -14.54 9.42
N VAL A 41 -11.28 -14.53 8.13
CA VAL A 41 -12.16 -14.85 6.99
C VAL A 41 -12.75 -16.25 7.14
N LEU A 42 -11.96 -17.22 7.62
CA LEU A 42 -12.40 -18.61 7.79
C LEU A 42 -13.57 -18.74 8.78
N TYR A 43 -13.72 -17.78 9.69
CA TYR A 43 -14.70 -17.82 10.78
C TYR A 43 -15.84 -16.82 10.61
N THR A 44 -15.59 -15.69 9.95
CA THR A 44 -16.55 -14.57 9.85
C THR A 44 -17.11 -14.38 8.46
N SER A 45 -16.50 -15.00 7.44
CA SER A 45 -16.77 -14.73 6.02
C SER A 45 -16.65 -13.26 5.62
N ARG A 46 -15.97 -12.44 6.45
CA ARG A 46 -15.72 -11.02 6.20
C ARG A 46 -14.28 -10.82 5.77
N PHE A 47 -14.10 -10.06 4.70
CA PHE A 47 -12.84 -9.88 3.98
C PHE A 47 -12.30 -8.45 4.08
N TYR A 48 -12.95 -7.54 4.81
CA TYR A 48 -12.61 -6.12 4.87
C TYR A 48 -11.15 -5.87 5.25
N TRP A 49 -10.58 -6.63 6.19
CA TRP A 49 -9.16 -6.52 6.54
C TRP A 49 -8.24 -6.91 5.38
N MET A 50 -8.61 -7.95 4.63
CA MET A 50 -7.86 -8.39 3.45
C MET A 50 -7.92 -7.33 2.34
N TYR A 51 -9.11 -6.78 2.07
CA TYR A 51 -9.30 -5.72 1.09
C TYR A 51 -8.57 -4.42 1.47
N LEU A 52 -8.55 -4.07 2.75
CA LEU A 52 -7.82 -2.91 3.26
C LEU A 52 -6.31 -3.08 3.08
N MET A 53 -5.76 -4.26 3.37
CA MET A 53 -4.34 -4.58 3.14
C MET A 53 -3.99 -4.57 1.64
N LEU A 54 -4.86 -5.10 0.77
CA LEU A 54 -4.67 -5.02 -0.69
C LEU A 54 -4.67 -3.57 -1.19
N GLY A 55 -5.62 -2.75 -0.75
CA GLY A 55 -5.65 -1.32 -1.08
C GLY A 55 -4.38 -0.60 -0.64
N THR A 56 -3.88 -0.91 0.56
CA THR A 56 -2.63 -0.36 1.09
C THR A 56 -1.42 -0.79 0.26
N SER A 57 -1.35 -2.05 -0.17
CA SER A 57 -0.30 -2.57 -1.06
C SER A 57 -0.26 -1.83 -2.40
N PHE A 58 -1.43 -1.63 -3.03
CA PHE A 58 -1.53 -0.85 -4.26
C PHE A 58 -1.13 0.61 -4.07
N LEU A 59 -1.52 1.23 -2.95
CA LEU A 59 -1.12 2.60 -2.64
C LEU A 59 0.40 2.73 -2.51
N LEU A 60 1.06 1.83 -1.78
CA LEU A 60 2.52 1.84 -1.62
C LEU A 60 3.23 1.63 -2.96
N ASN A 61 2.75 0.73 -3.82
CA ASN A 61 3.27 0.55 -5.18
C ASN A 61 3.08 1.80 -6.06
N GLY A 62 1.94 2.48 -5.92
CA GLY A 62 1.69 3.75 -6.60
C GLY A 62 2.68 4.84 -6.18
N ILE A 63 2.91 4.98 -4.87
CA ILE A 63 3.86 5.95 -4.32
C ILE A 63 5.29 5.62 -4.78
N GLU A 64 5.70 4.35 -4.78
CA GLU A 64 7.01 3.93 -5.33
C GLU A 64 7.16 4.36 -6.80
N ASN A 65 6.14 4.07 -7.62
CA ASN A 65 6.18 4.40 -9.04
C ASN A 65 6.16 5.91 -9.29
N TYR A 66 5.54 6.71 -8.42
CA TYR A 66 5.52 8.16 -8.55
C TYR A 66 6.82 8.83 -8.08
N LEU A 67 7.35 8.42 -6.91
CA LEU A 67 8.48 9.09 -6.25
C LEU A 67 9.85 8.51 -6.61
N VAL A 68 9.95 7.22 -6.93
CA VAL A 68 11.24 6.53 -7.14
C VAL A 68 11.49 6.27 -8.63
N LYS A 69 10.46 5.83 -9.36
CA LYS A 69 10.57 5.43 -10.76
C LYS A 69 9.93 6.51 -11.65
N GLU A 70 10.60 7.65 -11.81
CA GLU A 70 10.11 8.78 -12.62
C GLU A 70 9.73 8.42 -14.07
N THR A 71 10.16 7.26 -14.57
CA THR A 71 9.86 6.76 -15.91
C THR A 71 8.41 6.32 -16.12
N ASN A 72 7.61 6.08 -15.05
CA ASN A 72 6.24 5.57 -15.20
C ASN A 72 5.17 6.37 -14.43
N ARG A 73 5.20 7.70 -14.61
CA ARG A 73 4.20 8.63 -14.03
C ARG A 73 2.74 8.37 -14.45
N ARG A 74 2.45 7.50 -15.43
CA ARG A 74 1.06 7.08 -15.69
C ARG A 74 0.66 5.85 -14.88
N GLY A 75 1.63 4.97 -14.58
CA GLY A 75 1.40 3.77 -13.79
C GLY A 75 0.91 4.07 -12.36
N TYR A 76 1.37 5.15 -11.73
CA TYR A 76 0.91 5.49 -10.37
C TYR A 76 -0.60 5.73 -10.30
N LEU A 77 -1.21 6.33 -11.34
CA LEU A 77 -2.65 6.60 -11.36
C LEU A 77 -3.46 5.30 -11.34
N ILE A 78 -3.00 4.28 -12.08
CA ILE A 78 -3.64 2.96 -12.09
C ILE A 78 -3.59 2.37 -10.68
N TRP A 79 -2.42 2.35 -10.06
CA TRP A 79 -2.24 1.85 -8.69
C TRP A 79 -3.09 2.61 -7.67
N PHE A 80 -3.17 3.94 -7.81
CA PHE A 80 -3.99 4.79 -6.95
C PHE A 80 -5.50 4.52 -7.10
N ILE A 81 -5.98 4.35 -8.34
CA ILE A 81 -7.37 3.97 -8.61
C ILE A 81 -7.67 2.59 -8.02
N CYS A 82 -6.79 1.61 -8.22
CA CYS A 82 -6.93 0.28 -7.61
C CYS A 82 -7.00 0.37 -6.08
N ALA A 83 -6.14 1.19 -5.45
CA ALA A 83 -6.18 1.39 -3.99
C ALA A 83 -7.54 1.93 -3.52
N LEU A 84 -8.08 2.94 -4.20
CA LEU A 84 -9.39 3.52 -3.89
C LEU A 84 -10.53 2.49 -4.03
N LEU A 85 -10.52 1.69 -5.10
CA LEU A 85 -11.51 0.65 -5.31
C LEU A 85 -11.49 -0.39 -4.18
N PHE A 86 -10.30 -0.84 -3.78
CA PHE A 86 -10.18 -1.82 -2.69
C PHE A 86 -10.54 -1.24 -1.32
N TYR A 87 -10.30 0.05 -1.08
CA TYR A 87 -10.80 0.72 0.12
C TYR A 87 -12.33 0.84 0.14
N LEU A 88 -12.95 1.10 -1.02
CA LEU A 88 -14.40 1.12 -1.13
C LEU A 88 -15.00 -0.25 -0.84
N ILE A 89 -14.44 -1.31 -1.43
CA ILE A 89 -14.86 -2.70 -1.18
C ILE A 89 -14.67 -3.06 0.31
N ALA A 90 -13.55 -2.66 0.92
CA ALA A 90 -13.32 -2.88 2.34
C ALA A 90 -14.36 -2.17 3.22
N ALA A 91 -14.74 -0.94 2.86
CA ALA A 91 -15.77 -0.20 3.58
C ALA A 91 -17.15 -0.86 3.42
N GLU A 92 -17.50 -1.31 2.21
CA GLU A 92 -18.75 -2.04 1.98
C GLU A 92 -18.82 -3.34 2.79
N ASP A 93 -17.76 -4.15 2.77
CA ASP A 93 -17.69 -5.41 3.51
C ASP A 93 -17.68 -5.22 5.05
N TYR A 94 -17.24 -4.05 5.53
CA TYR A 94 -17.26 -3.75 6.96
C TYR A 94 -18.64 -3.25 7.45
N PHE A 95 -19.26 -2.34 6.70
CA PHE A 95 -20.46 -1.62 7.15
C PHE A 95 -21.78 -2.22 6.67
N PHE A 96 -21.80 -2.87 5.51
CA PHE A 96 -23.06 -3.25 4.84
C PHE A 96 -23.25 -4.77 4.68
N ILE A 97 -22.19 -5.56 4.93
CA ILE A 97 -22.17 -7.03 4.95
C ILE A 97 -21.69 -7.47 6.35
#